data_AF-A0A420CDL7-F1
#
_entry.id   AF-A0A420CDL7-F1
#
_cell.length_a   1.000
_cell.length_b   1.000
_cell.length_c   1.000
_cell.angle_alpha   90.00
_cell.angle_beta   90.00
_cell.angle_gamma   90.00
#
_symmetry.space_group_name_H-M   'P 1'
#
loop_
_entity.id
_entity.type
_entity.pdbx_description
1 polymer ?
#
loop_
_entity_poly.entity_id
_entity_poly.type
_entity_poly.pdbx_seq_one_letter_code
_entity_poly.pdbx_strand_id
1 'polypeptide(L)'
;MAGVSYNTWFKVTREIFPTSVNFECTRIVEYNISLNETREIRFKVGGKNDDKKRDLKFELNNSNISLSTSYWSVENEWVIKTKVTGKKLGETLITVKVEGKTLNTIKIKCVDYKDVFSEKDVERLVEENKISISRHTACIIAADKQLGKLLLDNKNFITETSNNKANVYNAYTRIDQIKDYGFVKNFQIFEQSTFKGGGNYQPKEYNTGKQNVISNYLKNAIGSKIGYHVFYFTILNGYHVLLLVVNASNPCDMKFKIYDQLRDRGDYQNFSLIDDKLLEMNVNNWSGAASLTRDKTASTKFGIWKIQKK
;
A
#
# COMPACT_ATOMS: atom_id res chain seq x y z
N MET A 1 26.72 -49.67 -59.00
CA MET A 1 26.45 -49.68 -57.56
C MET A 1 25.90 -48.31 -57.19
N ALA A 2 24.64 -48.26 -56.76
CA ALA A 2 23.95 -47.03 -56.42
C ALA A 2 24.34 -46.58 -55.01
N GLY A 3 24.93 -45.39 -54.89
CA GLY A 3 25.13 -44.73 -53.60
C GLY A 3 23.90 -43.90 -53.28
N VAL A 4 23.09 -44.35 -52.32
CA VAL A 4 21.98 -43.54 -51.78
C VAL A 4 22.53 -42.73 -50.61
N SER A 5 22.58 -41.42 -50.80
CA SER A 5 22.92 -40.44 -49.76
C SER A 5 21.73 -40.30 -48.80
N TYR A 6 21.95 -40.68 -47.54
CA TYR A 6 21.08 -40.30 -46.42
C TYR A 6 21.84 -39.29 -45.57
N ASN A 7 21.37 -38.05 -45.54
CA ASN A 7 21.52 -37.14 -44.39
C ASN A 7 20.77 -35.82 -44.61
N THR A 8 19.45 -35.88 -44.79
CA THR A 8 18.59 -34.73 -44.50
C THR A 8 18.30 -34.70 -43.01
N TRP A 9 19.21 -34.09 -42.25
CA TRP A 9 18.97 -33.74 -40.86
C TRP A 9 17.91 -32.63 -40.84
N PHE A 10 16.65 -32.99 -40.56
CA PHE A 10 15.63 -32.01 -40.22
C PHE A 10 16.01 -31.36 -38.88
N LYS A 11 16.62 -30.19 -38.94
CA LYS A 11 16.81 -29.33 -37.76
C LYS A 11 15.41 -28.84 -37.36
N VAL A 12 14.76 -29.53 -36.44
CA VAL A 12 13.55 -29.05 -35.78
C VAL A 12 13.96 -27.83 -34.95
N THR A 13 13.98 -26.65 -35.58
CA THR A 13 14.03 -25.40 -34.86
C THR A 13 12.70 -25.26 -34.12
N ARG A 14 12.69 -25.62 -32.83
CA ARG A 14 11.62 -25.18 -31.93
C ARG A 14 11.56 -23.66 -32.06
N GLU A 15 10.46 -23.13 -32.57
CA GLU A 15 10.19 -21.70 -32.49
C GLU A 15 10.28 -21.31 -31.02
N ILE A 16 11.24 -20.45 -30.66
CA ILE A 16 11.48 -20.04 -29.28
C ILE A 16 10.40 -19.03 -28.89
N PHE A 17 9.17 -19.51 -28.76
CA PHE A 17 7.99 -18.71 -28.46
C PHE A 17 8.09 -18.11 -27.05
N PRO A 18 7.56 -16.90 -26.79
CA PRO A 18 7.38 -16.42 -25.43
C PRO A 18 6.65 -17.49 -24.63
N THR A 19 7.29 -17.96 -23.58
CA THR A 19 6.78 -19.06 -22.77
C THR A 19 5.76 -18.59 -21.74
N SER A 20 5.74 -17.28 -21.44
CA SER A 20 4.78 -16.69 -20.52
C SER A 20 4.68 -15.18 -20.67
N VAL A 21 3.56 -14.62 -20.23
CA VAL A 21 3.40 -13.19 -19.96
C VAL A 21 2.71 -13.08 -18.61
N ASN A 22 3.41 -12.59 -17.60
CA ASN A 22 2.93 -12.53 -16.23
C ASN A 22 3.13 -11.12 -15.66
N PHE A 23 2.50 -10.82 -14.51
CA PHE A 23 2.88 -9.62 -13.76
C PHE A 23 4.39 -9.63 -13.49
N GLU A 24 5.05 -8.50 -13.68
CA GLU A 24 6.48 -8.38 -13.37
C GLU A 24 6.76 -8.68 -11.89
N CYS A 25 5.86 -8.21 -11.01
CA CYS A 25 5.90 -8.57 -9.60
C CYS A 25 5.21 -9.92 -9.37
N THR A 26 6.01 -10.94 -9.08
CA THR A 26 5.54 -12.33 -8.85
C THR A 26 4.68 -12.52 -7.60
N ARG A 27 4.64 -11.51 -6.71
CA ARG A 27 3.73 -11.50 -5.55
C ARG A 27 2.28 -11.17 -5.92
N ILE A 28 2.05 -10.69 -7.15
CA ILE A 28 0.70 -10.43 -7.66
C ILE A 28 0.17 -11.73 -8.27
N VAL A 29 -0.65 -12.45 -7.52
CA VAL A 29 -1.41 -13.61 -8.02
C VAL A 29 -2.77 -13.21 -8.56
N GLU A 30 -3.32 -12.10 -8.05
CA GLU A 30 -4.58 -11.51 -8.47
C GLU A 30 -4.44 -10.00 -8.39
N TYR A 31 -4.77 -9.30 -9.47
CA TYR A 31 -4.75 -7.84 -9.47
C TYR A 31 -6.14 -7.30 -9.13
N ASN A 32 -6.22 -6.53 -8.06
CA ASN A 32 -7.45 -5.84 -7.70
C ASN A 32 -7.33 -4.34 -8.01
N ILE A 33 -8.36 -3.78 -8.63
CA ILE A 33 -8.47 -2.35 -8.93
C ILE A 33 -9.79 -1.80 -8.42
N SER A 34 -9.81 -0.56 -7.93
CA SER A 34 -11.05 0.06 -7.48
C SER A 34 -11.91 0.56 -8.65
N LEU A 35 -13.20 0.77 -8.41
CA LEU A 35 -14.08 1.41 -9.38
C LEU A 35 -13.59 2.82 -9.73
N ASN A 36 -13.55 3.16 -11.02
CA ASN A 36 -13.05 4.42 -11.59
C ASN A 36 -11.57 4.73 -11.34
N GLU A 37 -10.85 3.83 -10.68
CA GLU A 37 -9.43 3.97 -10.47
C GLU A 37 -8.66 3.58 -11.74
N THR A 38 -7.59 4.31 -12.05
CA THR A 38 -6.67 4.00 -13.15
C THR A 38 -5.26 3.80 -12.61
N ARG A 39 -4.60 2.71 -13.00
CA ARG A 39 -3.22 2.41 -12.57
C ARG A 39 -2.37 1.79 -13.66
N GLU A 40 -1.09 2.12 -13.68
CA GLU A 40 -0.11 1.42 -14.51
C GLU A 40 0.15 0.03 -13.94
N ILE A 41 0.10 -0.97 -14.82
CA ILE A 41 0.49 -2.36 -14.55
C ILE A 41 1.64 -2.71 -15.48
N ARG A 42 2.58 -3.48 -14.93
CA ARG A 42 3.78 -3.96 -15.62
C ARG A 42 3.71 -5.47 -15.77
N PHE A 43 3.89 -5.96 -17.01
CA PHE A 43 3.95 -7.38 -17.33
C PHE A 43 5.33 -7.72 -17.89
N LYS A 44 5.89 -8.84 -17.45
CA LYS A 44 7.14 -9.39 -17.98
C LYS A 44 6.83 -10.47 -19.01
N VAL A 45 7.41 -10.32 -20.20
CA VAL A 45 7.40 -11.34 -21.27
C VAL A 45 8.52 -12.33 -20.95
N GLY A 46 8.20 -13.59 -20.69
CA GLY A 46 9.17 -14.61 -20.32
C GLY A 46 9.55 -15.50 -21.49
N GLY A 47 10.83 -15.81 -21.62
CA GLY A 47 11.35 -16.70 -22.65
C GLY A 47 12.84 -16.48 -22.86
N LYS A 48 13.51 -17.39 -23.58
CA LYS A 48 14.90 -17.16 -23.94
C LYS A 48 14.97 -16.06 -24.99
N ASN A 49 15.75 -15.00 -24.74
CA ASN A 49 15.90 -13.95 -25.74
C ASN A 49 16.46 -14.53 -27.05
N ASP A 50 15.77 -14.22 -28.14
CA ASP A 50 16.09 -14.59 -29.51
C ASP A 50 16.11 -13.37 -30.44
N ASP A 51 16.02 -12.15 -29.88
CA ASP A 51 15.98 -10.85 -30.56
C ASP A 51 14.88 -10.73 -31.63
N LYS A 52 13.86 -11.61 -31.58
CA LYS A 52 12.72 -11.58 -32.49
C LYS A 52 11.53 -10.89 -31.84
N LYS A 53 11.03 -9.87 -32.53
CA LYS A 53 9.77 -9.20 -32.18
C LYS A 53 8.58 -10.04 -32.58
N ARG A 54 7.58 -10.08 -31.70
CA ARG A 54 6.35 -10.84 -31.87
C ARG A 54 5.15 -10.02 -31.46
N ASP A 55 4.04 -10.28 -32.13
CA ASP A 55 2.76 -9.63 -31.88
C ASP A 55 2.13 -10.17 -30.61
N LEU A 56 2.06 -9.35 -29.57
CA LEU A 56 1.38 -9.66 -28.31
C LEU A 56 0.08 -8.87 -28.24
N LYS A 57 -1.02 -9.54 -27.90
CA LYS A 57 -2.35 -8.95 -27.78
C LYS A 57 -3.04 -9.39 -26.49
N PHE A 58 -3.67 -8.44 -25.82
CA PHE A 58 -4.57 -8.66 -24.69
C PHE A 58 -6.02 -8.56 -25.15
N GLU A 59 -6.81 -9.58 -24.89
CA GLU A 59 -8.24 -9.62 -25.18
C GLU A 59 -9.03 -9.76 -23.89
N LEU A 60 -9.87 -8.77 -23.60
CA LEU A 60 -10.73 -8.76 -22.42
C LEU A 60 -11.99 -9.58 -22.70
N ASN A 61 -12.40 -10.41 -21.75
CA ASN A 61 -13.67 -11.16 -21.86
C ASN A 61 -14.92 -10.32 -21.55
N ASN A 62 -14.76 -9.15 -20.93
CA ASN A 62 -15.85 -8.23 -20.61
C ASN A 62 -15.33 -6.79 -20.43
N SER A 63 -16.23 -5.86 -20.12
CA SER A 63 -15.95 -4.42 -19.95
C SER A 63 -15.85 -3.96 -18.50
N ASN A 64 -15.65 -4.87 -17.53
CA ASN A 64 -15.50 -4.47 -16.12
C ASN A 64 -14.23 -3.66 -15.88
N ILE A 65 -13.23 -3.80 -16.75
CA ILE A 65 -12.05 -2.95 -16.83
C ILE A 65 -11.84 -2.44 -18.27
N SER A 66 -10.96 -1.45 -18.42
CA SER A 66 -10.39 -1.06 -19.71
C SER A 66 -8.87 -1.01 -19.65
N LEU A 67 -8.20 -1.23 -20.78
CA LEU A 67 -6.76 -1.10 -20.93
C LEU A 67 -6.45 0.13 -21.81
N SER A 68 -5.43 0.92 -21.45
CA SER A 68 -4.94 1.99 -22.34
C SER A 68 -4.22 1.46 -23.57
N THR A 69 -3.65 0.26 -23.45
CA THR A 69 -2.91 -0.43 -24.50
C THR A 69 -3.17 -1.93 -24.36
N SER A 70 -3.46 -2.58 -25.48
CA SER A 70 -3.78 -4.01 -25.53
C SER A 70 -3.04 -4.74 -26.65
N TYR A 71 -2.11 -4.08 -27.35
CA TYR A 71 -1.31 -4.68 -28.39
C TYR A 71 0.11 -4.10 -28.37
N TRP A 72 1.10 -4.96 -28.60
CA TRP A 72 2.52 -4.61 -28.64
C TRP A 72 3.27 -5.50 -29.63
N SER A 73 4.38 -4.98 -30.15
CA SER A 73 5.43 -5.76 -30.80
C SER A 73 6.60 -5.89 -29.84
N VAL A 74 6.86 -7.10 -29.32
CA VAL A 74 7.74 -7.33 -28.15
C VAL A 74 8.76 -8.44 -28.40
N GLU A 75 9.91 -8.35 -27.73
CA GLU A 75 10.85 -9.48 -27.61
C GLU A 75 10.69 -10.16 -26.24
N ASN A 76 11.35 -11.30 -26.08
CA ASN A 76 11.45 -11.97 -24.78
C ASN A 76 12.20 -11.09 -23.76
N GLU A 77 11.91 -11.29 -22.48
CA GLU A 77 12.44 -10.53 -21.33
C GLU A 77 12.00 -9.06 -21.25
N TRP A 78 11.26 -8.55 -22.23
CA TRP A 78 10.72 -7.19 -22.19
C TRP A 78 9.69 -7.02 -21.05
N VAL A 79 9.65 -5.81 -20.50
CA VAL A 79 8.62 -5.37 -19.56
C VAL A 79 7.68 -4.42 -20.28
N ILE A 80 6.44 -4.86 -20.51
CA ILE A 80 5.41 -4.04 -21.11
C ILE A 80 4.56 -3.36 -20.05
N LYS A 81 4.02 -2.20 -20.42
CA LYS A 81 3.22 -1.34 -19.54
C LYS A 81 1.86 -1.07 -20.18
N THR A 82 0.82 -1.10 -19.35
CA THR A 82 -0.53 -0.65 -19.72
C THR A 82 -1.18 0.00 -18.52
N LYS A 83 -2.12 0.92 -18.73
CA LYS A 83 -2.99 1.40 -17.66
C LYS A 83 -4.26 0.58 -17.64
N VAL A 84 -4.63 0.07 -16.47
CA VAL A 84 -5.91 -0.57 -16.22
C VAL A 84 -6.82 0.42 -15.52
N THR A 85 -8.06 0.54 -15.98
CA THR A 85 -9.10 1.34 -15.34
C THR A 85 -10.27 0.46 -14.92
N GLY A 86 -10.66 0.50 -13.65
CA GLY A 86 -11.89 -0.16 -13.18
C GLY A 86 -13.13 0.58 -13.67
N LYS A 87 -14.07 -0.13 -14.31
CA LYS A 87 -15.29 0.45 -14.90
C LYS A 87 -16.57 -0.07 -14.26
N LYS A 88 -16.59 -1.36 -13.92
CA LYS A 88 -17.73 -2.01 -13.25
C LYS A 88 -17.21 -3.08 -12.31
N LEU A 89 -17.86 -3.26 -11.16
CA LEU A 89 -17.50 -4.30 -10.20
C LEU A 89 -17.60 -5.70 -10.83
N GLY A 90 -16.64 -6.56 -10.51
CA GLY A 90 -16.59 -7.93 -11.00
C GLY A 90 -15.21 -8.33 -11.52
N GLU A 91 -15.12 -9.55 -12.02
CA GLU A 91 -13.89 -10.12 -12.55
C GLU A 91 -13.78 -9.90 -14.07
N THR A 92 -12.57 -9.68 -14.57
CA THR A 92 -12.19 -9.72 -15.98
C THR A 92 -11.03 -10.67 -16.17
N LEU A 93 -11.12 -11.52 -17.18
CA LEU A 93 -10.02 -12.33 -17.67
C LEU A 93 -9.42 -11.64 -18.90
N ILE A 94 -8.10 -11.43 -18.84
CA ILE A 94 -7.30 -10.98 -19.97
C ILE A 94 -6.73 -12.22 -20.63
N THR A 95 -7.20 -12.56 -21.82
CA THR A 95 -6.58 -13.59 -22.65
C THR A 95 -5.35 -13.00 -23.30
N VAL A 96 -4.18 -13.57 -23.02
CA VAL A 96 -2.94 -13.16 -23.64
C VAL A 96 -2.72 -14.00 -24.89
N LYS A 97 -2.61 -13.34 -26.03
CA LYS A 97 -2.27 -13.96 -27.31
C LYS A 97 -0.91 -13.48 -27.78
N VAL A 98 -0.12 -14.40 -28.31
CA VAL A 98 1.11 -14.09 -29.03
C VAL A 98 0.96 -14.70 -30.43
N GLU A 99 1.18 -13.92 -31.48
CA GLU A 99 1.05 -14.38 -32.89
C GLU A 99 -0.29 -15.11 -33.14
N GLY A 100 -1.37 -14.59 -32.53
CA GLY A 100 -2.72 -15.16 -32.61
C GLY A 100 -3.00 -16.39 -31.72
N LYS A 101 -1.97 -17.03 -31.14
CA LYS A 101 -2.12 -18.20 -30.25
C LYS A 101 -2.28 -17.76 -28.80
N THR A 102 -3.25 -18.34 -28.11
CA THR A 102 -3.43 -18.10 -26.67
C THR A 102 -2.26 -18.69 -25.88
N LEU A 103 -1.63 -17.85 -25.06
CA LEU A 103 -0.51 -18.22 -24.21
C LEU A 103 -0.97 -18.55 -22.79
N ASN A 104 -1.68 -17.62 -22.16
CA ASN A 104 -2.24 -17.76 -20.83
C ASN A 104 -3.39 -16.77 -20.61
N THR A 105 -3.97 -16.79 -19.40
CA THR A 105 -5.00 -15.85 -18.97
C THR A 105 -4.57 -15.16 -17.68
N ILE A 106 -4.82 -13.86 -17.58
CA ILE A 106 -4.54 -13.06 -16.39
C ILE A 106 -5.85 -12.59 -15.79
N LYS A 107 -6.01 -12.76 -14.47
CA LYS A 107 -7.21 -12.35 -13.74
C LYS A 107 -7.03 -10.97 -13.12
N ILE A 108 -7.99 -10.08 -13.41
CA ILE A 108 -8.13 -8.77 -12.77
C ILE A 108 -9.53 -8.67 -12.18
N LYS A 109 -9.65 -8.19 -10.94
CA LYS A 109 -10.95 -7.91 -10.32
C LYS A 109 -11.11 -6.42 -10.06
N CYS A 110 -12.24 -5.88 -10.48
CA CYS A 110 -12.70 -4.57 -10.07
C CYS A 110 -13.50 -4.72 -8.77
N VAL A 111 -12.97 -4.19 -7.67
CA VAL A 111 -13.49 -4.39 -6.32
C VAL A 111 -13.66 -3.04 -5.63
N ASP A 112 -14.77 -2.85 -4.91
CA ASP A 112 -14.96 -1.68 -4.07
C ASP A 112 -14.38 -1.92 -2.66
N TYR A 113 -13.07 -1.69 -2.52
CA TYR A 113 -12.42 -1.80 -1.22
C TYR A 113 -12.63 -0.53 -0.40
N LYS A 114 -13.37 -0.67 0.69
CA LYS A 114 -13.51 0.38 1.69
C LYS A 114 -12.17 0.78 2.33
N ASP A 115 -11.24 -0.16 2.48
CA ASP A 115 -9.94 0.03 3.13
C ASP A 115 -8.77 0.24 2.16
N VAL A 116 -9.05 0.62 0.90
CA VAL A 116 -8.05 1.02 -0.09
C VAL A 116 -8.42 2.39 -0.65
N PHE A 117 -7.44 3.27 -0.69
CA PHE A 117 -7.58 4.65 -1.11
C PHE A 117 -6.97 4.85 -2.49
N SER A 118 -7.60 5.73 -3.27
CA SER A 118 -7.05 6.18 -4.55
C SER A 118 -5.93 7.20 -4.32
N GLU A 119 -5.14 7.47 -5.36
CA GLU A 119 -4.13 8.54 -5.33
C GLU A 119 -4.78 9.89 -5.00
N LYS A 120 -5.91 10.22 -5.64
CA LYS A 120 -6.70 11.44 -5.37
C LYS A 120 -7.19 11.52 -3.91
N ASP A 121 -7.48 10.38 -3.27
CA ASP A 121 -7.85 10.37 -1.86
C ASP A 121 -6.66 10.76 -0.97
N VAL A 122 -5.48 10.19 -1.27
CA VAL A 122 -4.25 10.49 -0.54
C VAL A 122 -3.77 11.92 -0.80
N GLU A 123 -3.92 12.45 -2.02
CA GLU A 123 -3.58 13.85 -2.33
C GLU A 123 -4.33 14.84 -1.44
N ARG A 124 -5.64 14.63 -1.21
CA ARG A 124 -6.43 15.48 -0.30
C ARG A 124 -5.89 15.44 1.14
N LEU A 125 -5.43 14.27 1.59
CA LEU A 125 -4.78 14.13 2.89
C LEU A 125 -3.45 14.90 2.94
N VAL A 126 -2.64 14.80 1.88
CA VAL A 126 -1.34 15.47 1.76
C VAL A 126 -1.51 16.99 1.79
N GLU A 127 -2.47 17.51 1.03
CA GLU A 127 -2.79 18.94 0.98
C GLU A 127 -3.19 19.47 2.36
N GLU A 128 -4.02 18.73 3.09
CA GLU A 128 -4.41 19.09 4.47
C GLU A 128 -3.25 19.01 5.46
N ASN A 129 -2.35 18.02 5.31
CA ASN A 129 -1.17 17.93 6.17
C ASN A 129 -0.25 19.16 6.00
N LYS A 130 -0.06 19.64 4.76
CA LYS A 130 0.72 20.88 4.49
C LYS A 130 0.15 22.08 5.23
N ILE A 131 -1.18 22.22 5.27
CA ILE A 131 -1.86 23.27 6.04
C ILE A 131 -1.63 23.05 7.54
N SER A 132 -1.84 21.82 8.01
CA SER A 132 -1.77 21.46 9.43
C SER A 132 -0.41 21.74 10.06
N ILE A 133 0.69 21.49 9.35
CA ILE A 133 2.06 21.73 9.84
C ILE A 133 2.27 23.18 10.30
N SER A 134 1.62 24.13 9.64
CA SER A 134 1.77 25.57 9.93
C SER A 134 0.75 26.13 10.93
N ARG A 135 -0.34 25.40 11.20
CA ARG A 135 -1.52 25.95 11.92
C ARG A 135 -1.90 25.20 13.19
N HIS A 136 -1.41 23.98 13.40
CA HIS A 136 -1.87 23.13 14.49
C HIS A 136 -0.73 22.57 15.31
N THR A 137 -0.73 22.93 16.60
CA THR A 137 0.23 22.41 17.58
C THR A 137 -0.19 21.07 18.17
N ALA A 138 -1.47 20.69 18.06
CA ALA A 138 -2.01 19.43 18.57
C ALA A 138 -2.08 18.35 17.47
N CYS A 139 -1.37 17.25 17.68
CA CYS A 139 -1.29 16.11 16.76
C CYS A 139 -2.64 15.49 16.42
N ILE A 140 -3.50 15.31 17.42
CA ILE A 140 -4.83 14.70 17.25
C ILE A 140 -5.68 15.54 16.30
N ILE A 141 -5.66 16.87 16.43
CA ILE A 141 -6.41 17.77 15.54
C ILE A 141 -5.89 17.67 14.11
N ALA A 142 -4.57 17.68 13.91
CA ALA A 142 -3.97 17.56 12.59
C ALA A 142 -4.34 16.22 11.92
N ALA A 143 -4.24 15.11 12.65
CA ALA A 143 -4.61 13.79 12.14
C ALA A 143 -6.12 13.71 11.82
N ASP A 144 -6.97 14.32 12.65
CA ASP A 144 -8.42 14.29 12.46
C ASP A 144 -8.86 15.05 11.21
N LYS A 145 -8.30 16.24 10.97
CA LYS A 145 -8.53 17.02 9.75
C LYS A 145 -8.09 16.27 8.49
N GLN A 146 -6.89 15.68 8.54
CA GLN A 146 -6.35 14.87 7.46
C GLN A 146 -7.27 13.69 7.12
N LEU A 147 -7.78 12.98 8.14
CA LEU A 147 -8.76 11.91 7.95
C LEU A 147 -10.10 12.43 7.41
N GLY A 148 -10.59 13.57 7.89
CA GLY A 148 -11.81 14.20 7.36
C GLY A 148 -11.72 14.50 5.87
N LYS A 149 -10.57 14.99 5.39
CA LYS A 149 -10.31 15.24 3.96
C LYS A 149 -10.13 13.98 3.13
N LEU A 150 -9.44 12.98 3.69
CA LEU A 150 -9.28 11.65 3.07
C LEU A 150 -10.67 11.01 2.83
N LEU A 151 -11.49 10.98 3.88
CA LEU A 151 -12.77 10.28 3.94
C LEU A 151 -13.95 11.11 3.43
N LEU A 152 -13.73 12.39 3.13
CA LEU A 152 -14.77 13.36 2.75
C LEU A 152 -15.90 13.46 3.78
N ASP A 153 -15.56 13.37 5.07
CA ASP A 153 -16.52 13.44 6.18
C ASP A 153 -16.17 14.62 7.10
N ASN A 154 -16.96 15.68 7.00
CA ASN A 154 -16.85 16.88 7.83
C ASN A 154 -17.77 16.84 9.07
N LYS A 155 -18.57 15.78 9.24
CA LYS A 155 -19.53 15.63 10.33
C LYS A 155 -18.88 14.94 11.53
N ASN A 156 -18.11 13.89 11.25
CA ASN A 156 -17.50 13.02 12.26
C ASN A 156 -16.06 13.43 12.59
N PHE A 157 -15.44 14.28 11.78
CA PHE A 157 -14.08 14.80 11.95
C PHE A 157 -14.08 16.31 12.17
N ILE A 158 -13.04 16.82 12.85
CA ILE A 158 -12.79 18.23 13.12
C ILE A 158 -12.54 18.95 11.79
N THR A 159 -13.18 20.10 11.61
CA THR A 159 -12.93 21.03 10.51
C THR A 159 -12.55 22.41 11.05
N GLU A 160 -12.11 23.33 10.18
CA GLU A 160 -11.87 24.73 10.58
C GLU A 160 -13.11 25.44 11.14
N THR A 161 -14.32 24.94 10.84
CA THR A 161 -15.60 25.55 11.20
C THR A 161 -16.40 24.77 12.24
N SER A 162 -15.94 23.58 12.67
CA SER A 162 -16.73 22.73 13.56
C SER A 162 -16.57 23.11 15.04
N ASN A 163 -17.69 23.38 15.71
CA ASN A 163 -17.82 23.42 17.18
C ASN A 163 -17.78 22.02 17.84
N ASN A 164 -17.47 20.97 17.09
CA ASN A 164 -17.42 19.61 17.63
C ASN A 164 -16.34 19.52 18.68
N LYS A 165 -16.75 19.31 19.94
CA LYS A 165 -15.89 18.94 21.06
C LYS A 165 -15.40 17.51 20.89
N ALA A 166 -14.66 17.23 19.81
CA ALA A 166 -13.90 16.01 19.70
C ALA A 166 -12.99 15.94 20.93
N ASN A 167 -12.97 14.80 21.62
CA ASN A 167 -12.18 14.64 22.82
C ASN A 167 -10.70 14.51 22.40
N VAL A 168 -10.01 15.64 22.31
CA VAL A 168 -8.64 15.77 21.80
C VAL A 168 -7.57 15.52 22.87
N TYR A 169 -7.95 15.05 24.05
CA TYR A 169 -7.01 14.85 25.16
C TYR A 169 -6.19 13.55 25.05
N ASN A 170 -6.73 12.52 24.39
CA ASN A 170 -6.04 11.24 24.24
C ASN A 170 -6.37 10.58 22.88
N ALA A 171 -5.33 10.13 22.16
CA ALA A 171 -5.49 9.56 20.83
C ALA A 171 -6.24 8.21 20.82
N TYR A 172 -6.14 7.40 21.90
CA TYR A 172 -6.94 6.17 22.05
C TYR A 172 -8.43 6.48 22.17
N THR A 173 -8.81 7.45 23.00
CA THR A 173 -10.22 7.86 23.11
C THR A 173 -10.74 8.34 21.75
N ARG A 174 -9.93 9.11 21.01
CA ARG A 174 -10.35 9.60 19.69
C ARG A 174 -10.48 8.48 18.65
N ILE A 175 -9.53 7.55 18.58
CA ILE A 175 -9.62 6.46 17.60
C ILE A 175 -10.73 5.46 17.92
N ASP A 176 -11.10 5.30 19.20
CA ASP A 176 -12.29 4.54 19.59
C ASP A 176 -13.58 5.19 19.07
N GLN A 177 -13.69 6.53 19.13
CA GLN A 177 -14.81 7.23 18.49
C GLN A 177 -14.83 7.04 16.97
N ILE A 178 -13.68 7.17 16.31
CA ILE A 178 -13.55 6.96 14.85
C ILE A 178 -13.94 5.52 14.48
N LYS A 179 -13.60 4.55 15.34
CA LYS A 179 -14.03 3.16 15.19
C LYS A 179 -15.54 3.01 15.34
N ASP A 180 -16.16 3.63 16.35
CA ASP A 180 -17.61 3.60 16.56
C ASP A 180 -18.37 4.26 15.40
N TYR A 181 -17.74 5.24 14.74
CA TYR A 181 -18.27 5.82 13.50
C TYR A 181 -18.16 4.86 12.30
N GLY A 182 -17.43 3.75 12.39
CA GLY A 182 -17.29 2.75 11.33
C GLY A 182 -16.07 2.93 10.43
N PHE A 183 -15.17 3.87 10.75
CA PHE A 183 -14.00 4.20 9.91
C PHE A 183 -12.75 3.36 10.21
N VAL A 184 -12.83 2.42 11.16
CA VAL A 184 -11.74 1.50 11.47
C VAL A 184 -12.13 0.09 11.03
N LYS A 185 -11.26 -0.55 10.25
CA LYS A 185 -11.44 -1.93 9.80
C LYS A 185 -10.92 -2.95 10.81
N ASN A 186 -9.67 -2.78 11.22
CA ASN A 186 -8.99 -3.62 12.20
C ASN A 186 -7.89 -2.81 12.90
N PHE A 187 -7.37 -3.35 13.99
CA PHE A 187 -6.31 -2.70 14.74
C PHE A 187 -5.42 -3.70 15.46
N GLN A 188 -4.22 -3.26 15.80
CA GLN A 188 -3.32 -3.98 16.68
C GLN A 188 -2.74 -2.99 17.70
N ILE A 189 -2.73 -3.42 18.95
CA ILE A 189 -2.06 -2.73 20.04
C ILE A 189 -0.80 -3.53 20.40
N PHE A 190 0.29 -2.81 20.62
CA PHE A 190 1.58 -3.37 20.98
C PHE A 190 1.95 -2.81 22.35
N GLU A 191 2.06 -3.71 23.31
CA GLU A 191 2.34 -3.36 24.70
C GLU A 191 3.82 -2.99 24.89
N GLN A 192 4.14 -2.36 26.02
CA GLN A 192 5.49 -1.94 26.39
C GLN A 192 6.53 -3.07 26.29
N SER A 193 6.12 -4.32 26.57
CA SER A 193 6.96 -5.53 26.44
C SER A 193 7.42 -5.81 25.00
N THR A 194 6.99 -5.03 24.03
CA THR A 194 7.48 -5.09 22.64
C THR A 194 8.89 -4.52 22.51
N PHE A 195 9.31 -3.65 23.42
CA PHE A 195 10.60 -2.97 23.39
C PHE A 195 11.53 -3.40 24.51
N LYS A 196 12.82 -3.30 24.26
CA LYS A 196 13.86 -3.37 25.28
C LYS A 196 14.09 -1.97 25.82
N GLY A 197 13.87 -1.81 27.11
CA GLY A 197 13.56 -0.49 27.66
C GLY A 197 12.12 -0.08 27.34
N GLY A 198 11.69 1.08 27.84
CA GLY A 198 10.27 1.44 27.94
C GLY A 198 9.77 1.30 29.38
N GLY A 199 8.87 2.19 29.80
CA GLY A 199 8.61 2.43 31.22
C GLY A 199 9.61 3.44 31.75
N ASN A 200 10.35 3.11 32.82
CA ASN A 200 11.32 3.99 33.50
C ASN A 200 12.47 4.53 32.62
N TYR A 201 12.65 3.94 31.44
CA TYR A 201 13.73 4.26 30.52
C TYR A 201 13.18 4.46 29.12
N GLN A 202 13.76 5.42 28.40
CA GLN A 202 13.49 5.62 26.98
C GLN A 202 13.70 4.31 26.20
N PRO A 203 12.76 3.90 25.33
CA PRO A 203 12.95 2.73 24.48
C PRO A 203 14.16 2.96 23.57
N LYS A 204 14.93 1.89 23.28
CA LYS A 204 16.10 1.98 22.39
C LYS A 204 16.03 1.01 21.23
N GLU A 205 15.47 -0.18 21.46
CA GLU A 205 15.37 -1.23 20.46
C GLU A 205 14.12 -2.10 20.71
N TYR A 206 13.74 -2.89 19.73
CA TYR A 206 12.72 -3.93 19.90
C TYR A 206 13.25 -5.06 20.78
N ASN A 207 12.37 -5.72 21.54
CA ASN A 207 12.73 -6.96 22.23
C ASN A 207 13.05 -8.07 21.21
N THR A 208 13.84 -9.05 21.65
CA THR A 208 14.20 -10.21 20.82
C THR A 208 12.96 -10.89 20.22
N GLY A 209 12.95 -11.05 18.90
CA GLY A 209 11.84 -11.65 18.16
C GLY A 209 10.71 -10.69 17.80
N LYS A 210 10.83 -9.39 18.13
CA LYS A 210 9.81 -8.35 17.85
C LYS A 210 10.25 -7.32 16.81
N GLN A 211 11.42 -7.49 16.18
CA GLN A 211 12.03 -6.51 15.27
C GLN A 211 11.18 -6.20 14.03
N ASN A 212 10.30 -7.12 13.61
CA ASN A 212 9.45 -6.96 12.41
C ASN A 212 7.95 -6.94 12.75
N VAL A 213 7.60 -6.67 14.00
CA VAL A 213 6.23 -6.88 14.48
C VAL A 213 5.24 -5.92 13.80
N ILE A 214 5.67 -4.69 13.47
CA ILE A 214 4.83 -3.69 12.83
C ILE A 214 4.69 -4.00 11.34
N SER A 215 5.81 -4.22 10.63
CA SER A 215 5.75 -4.57 9.21
C SER A 215 4.94 -5.84 8.96
N ASN A 216 5.02 -6.84 9.84
CA ASN A 216 4.22 -8.06 9.76
C ASN A 216 2.72 -7.76 9.93
N TYR A 217 2.34 -6.96 10.93
CA TYR A 217 0.94 -6.56 11.09
C TYR A 217 0.42 -5.80 9.87
N LEU A 218 1.17 -4.81 9.38
CA LEU A 218 0.78 -4.00 8.22
C LEU A 218 0.66 -4.86 6.96
N LYS A 219 1.60 -5.77 6.70
CA LYS A 219 1.53 -6.74 5.58
C LYS A 219 0.27 -7.59 5.68
N ASN A 220 -0.05 -8.12 6.86
CA ASN A 220 -1.24 -8.93 7.07
C ASN A 220 -2.53 -8.12 6.88
N ALA A 221 -2.57 -6.88 7.40
CA ALA A 221 -3.71 -5.99 7.29
C ALA A 221 -3.94 -5.52 5.83
N ILE A 222 -2.86 -5.36 5.05
CA ILE A 222 -2.89 -5.04 3.62
C ILE A 222 -3.31 -6.27 2.80
N GLY A 223 -2.72 -7.43 3.07
CA GLY A 223 -2.95 -8.66 2.33
C GLY A 223 -2.53 -8.53 0.86
N SER A 224 -3.35 -9.05 -0.06
CA SER A 224 -3.17 -8.95 -1.52
C SER A 224 -3.78 -7.69 -2.13
N LYS A 225 -4.23 -6.74 -1.31
CA LYS A 225 -4.95 -5.55 -1.79
C LYS A 225 -3.98 -4.50 -2.29
N ILE A 226 -4.02 -4.25 -3.58
CA ILE A 226 -3.13 -3.31 -4.25
C ILE A 226 -3.67 -1.90 -4.06
N GLY A 227 -2.84 -0.98 -3.56
CA GLY A 227 -3.19 0.45 -3.48
C GLY A 227 -2.66 1.19 -2.27
N TYR A 228 -3.23 2.36 -2.00
CA TYR A 228 -2.87 3.13 -0.81
C TYR A 228 -3.67 2.64 0.40
N HIS A 229 -2.97 2.37 1.49
CA HIS A 229 -3.55 1.97 2.77
C HIS A 229 -3.18 3.01 3.81
N VAL A 230 -4.18 3.50 4.52
CA VAL A 230 -3.98 4.53 5.55
C VAL A 230 -4.18 3.92 6.93
N PHE A 231 -3.26 4.22 7.83
CA PHE A 231 -3.28 3.75 9.20
C PHE A 231 -3.20 4.95 10.15
N TYR A 232 -4.02 4.93 11.19
CA TYR A 232 -3.88 5.82 12.34
C TYR A 232 -2.90 5.17 13.30
N PHE A 233 -1.83 5.88 13.66
CA PHE A 233 -0.75 5.36 14.47
C PHE A 233 -0.63 6.18 15.75
N THR A 234 -0.95 5.55 16.89
CA THR A 234 -0.76 6.19 18.19
C THR A 234 0.50 5.66 18.84
N ILE A 235 1.26 6.53 19.50
CA ILE A 235 2.46 6.16 20.25
C ILE A 235 2.37 6.63 21.69
N LEU A 236 3.16 6.00 22.55
CA LEU A 236 3.37 6.41 23.94
C LEU A 236 2.06 6.57 24.72
N ASN A 237 1.23 5.52 24.68
CA ASN A 237 -0.09 5.45 25.32
C ASN A 237 -1.07 6.56 24.87
N GLY A 238 -1.00 6.94 23.59
CA GLY A 238 -1.91 7.91 22.99
C GLY A 238 -1.49 9.36 23.19
N TYR A 239 -0.27 9.59 23.66
CA TYR A 239 0.34 10.92 23.77
C TYR A 239 0.47 11.61 22.40
N HIS A 240 0.91 10.85 21.39
CA HIS A 240 1.13 11.39 20.05
C HIS A 240 0.48 10.49 18.99
N VAL A 241 0.06 11.10 17.89
CA VAL A 241 -0.55 10.43 16.74
C VAL A 241 0.12 10.85 15.45
N LEU A 242 0.29 9.87 14.57
CA LEU A 242 0.73 10.04 13.19
C LEU A 242 -0.27 9.36 12.25
N LEU A 243 -0.36 9.84 11.02
CA LEU A 243 -0.96 9.05 9.94
C LEU A 243 0.15 8.37 9.14
N LEU A 244 0.00 7.08 8.92
CA LEU A 244 0.91 6.27 8.12
C LEU A 244 0.18 5.91 6.83
N VAL A 245 0.76 6.30 5.68
CA VAL A 245 0.27 5.89 4.37
C VAL A 245 1.25 4.87 3.79
N VAL A 246 0.76 3.68 3.47
CA VAL A 246 1.51 2.63 2.78
C VAL A 246 1.02 2.55 1.34
N ASN A 247 1.91 2.82 0.39
CA ASN A 247 1.66 2.58 -1.03
C ASN A 247 2.05 1.14 -1.37
N ALA A 248 1.04 0.28 -1.47
CA ALA A 248 1.14 -1.11 -1.90
C ALA A 248 0.71 -1.30 -3.36
N SER A 249 0.83 -0.26 -4.20
CA SER A 249 0.51 -0.36 -5.63
C SER A 249 1.44 -1.31 -6.37
N ASN A 250 2.67 -1.49 -5.85
CA ASN A 250 3.58 -2.57 -6.22
C ASN A 250 3.96 -3.36 -4.95
N PRO A 251 3.43 -4.58 -4.73
CA PRO A 251 3.74 -5.36 -3.53
C PRO A 251 5.18 -5.90 -3.46
N CYS A 252 5.94 -5.79 -4.57
CA CYS A 252 7.37 -6.09 -4.60
C CYS A 252 8.24 -4.89 -4.23
N ASP A 253 7.71 -3.67 -4.31
CA ASP A 253 8.38 -2.43 -3.95
C ASP A 253 7.40 -1.52 -3.19
N MET A 254 6.95 -2.01 -2.03
CA MET A 254 6.05 -1.22 -1.18
C MET A 254 6.81 -0.05 -0.58
N LYS A 255 6.14 1.09 -0.50
CA LYS A 255 6.68 2.30 0.12
C LYS A 255 5.73 2.85 1.17
N PHE A 256 6.25 3.69 2.07
CA PHE A 256 5.43 4.34 3.08
C PHE A 256 5.85 5.80 3.30
N LYS A 257 4.91 6.60 3.79
CA LYS A 257 5.15 7.96 4.28
C LYS A 257 4.42 8.17 5.60
N ILE A 258 5.07 8.86 6.52
CA ILE A 258 4.52 9.25 7.83
C ILE A 258 4.14 10.73 7.75
N TYR A 259 2.90 11.04 8.10
CA TYR A 259 2.39 12.39 8.22
C TYR A 259 2.24 12.76 9.70
N ASP A 260 2.73 13.94 10.03
CA ASP A 260 2.91 14.49 11.38
C ASP A 260 2.52 15.97 11.35
N GLN A 261 2.15 16.56 12.48
CA GLN A 261 1.87 18.00 12.60
C GLN A 261 3.14 18.85 12.67
N LEU A 262 4.30 18.27 12.99
CA LEU A 262 5.49 19.10 13.26
C LEU A 262 6.24 19.55 12.02
N ARG A 263 6.27 18.71 10.97
CA ARG A 263 7.03 18.96 9.73
C ARG A 263 6.67 17.96 8.65
N ASP A 264 6.97 18.31 7.40
CA ASP A 264 7.06 17.33 6.33
C ASP A 264 8.26 16.41 6.59
N ARG A 265 8.03 15.10 6.47
CA ARG A 265 9.04 14.06 6.70
C ARG A 265 9.68 13.56 5.41
N GLY A 266 9.54 14.32 4.33
CA GLY A 266 10.16 14.04 3.02
C GLY A 266 9.37 13.01 2.22
N ASP A 267 10.02 12.40 1.23
CA ASP A 267 9.36 11.51 0.28
C ASP A 267 9.03 10.12 0.86
N TYR A 268 8.30 9.34 0.07
CA TYR A 268 8.01 7.94 0.35
C TYR A 268 9.29 7.12 0.52
N GLN A 269 9.38 6.37 1.61
CA GLN A 269 10.52 5.52 1.98
C GLN A 269 10.23 4.05 1.70
N ASN A 270 11.27 3.23 1.54
CA ASN A 270 11.14 1.79 1.33
C ASN A 270 10.50 1.12 2.57
N PHE A 271 9.48 0.29 2.35
CA PHE A 271 8.73 -0.36 3.43
C PHE A 271 9.59 -1.23 4.36
N SER A 272 10.76 -1.70 3.91
CA SER A 272 11.71 -2.43 4.76
C SER A 272 12.23 -1.62 5.96
N LEU A 273 12.13 -0.28 5.93
CA LEU A 273 12.61 0.61 6.99
C LEU A 273 11.53 0.96 8.03
N ILE A 274 10.31 0.42 7.89
CA ILE A 274 9.16 0.91 8.64
C ILE A 274 9.25 0.65 10.14
N ASP A 275 9.69 -0.53 10.57
CA ASP A 275 9.83 -0.85 11.99
C ASP A 275 10.86 0.09 12.65
N ASP A 276 12.02 0.31 12.02
CA ASP A 276 13.06 1.22 12.53
C ASP A 276 12.57 2.66 12.60
N LYS A 277 11.85 3.13 11.57
CA LYS A 277 11.33 4.51 11.53
C LYS A 277 10.26 4.74 12.58
N LEU A 278 9.40 3.75 12.85
CA LEU A 278 8.38 3.89 13.89
C LEU A 278 8.96 3.72 15.30
N LEU A 279 10.05 2.96 15.46
CA LEU A 279 10.84 2.96 16.70
C LEU A 279 11.46 4.35 16.93
N GLU A 280 12.13 4.92 15.92
CA GLU A 280 12.71 6.27 15.97
C GLU A 280 11.68 7.30 16.44
N MET A 281 10.44 7.21 15.93
CA MET A 281 9.33 8.06 16.37
C MET A 281 8.97 7.87 17.84
N ASN A 282 8.94 6.64 18.35
CA ASN A 282 8.70 6.38 19.77
C ASN A 282 9.83 6.96 20.65
N VAL A 283 11.09 6.75 20.25
CA VAL A 283 12.26 7.27 20.99
C VAL A 283 12.21 8.79 21.09
N ASN A 284 12.03 9.47 19.95
CA ASN A 284 12.08 10.94 19.87
C ASN A 284 10.96 11.64 20.67
N ASN A 285 9.81 10.98 20.85
CA ASN A 285 8.68 11.56 21.57
C ASN A 285 8.62 11.18 23.05
N TRP A 286 9.45 10.23 23.50
CA TRP A 286 9.36 9.66 24.85
C TRP A 286 9.54 10.70 25.97
N SER A 287 10.56 11.55 25.86
CA SER A 287 10.84 12.56 26.90
C SER A 287 9.69 13.56 27.06
N GLY A 288 9.00 13.90 25.97
CA GLY A 288 7.81 14.74 26.01
C GLY A 288 6.65 14.06 26.75
N ALA A 289 6.38 12.79 26.43
CA ALA A 289 5.35 11.99 27.10
C ALA A 289 5.62 11.80 28.61
N ALA A 290 6.87 11.50 28.98
CA ALA A 290 7.28 11.32 30.37
C ALA A 290 7.15 12.62 31.18
N SER A 291 7.48 13.76 30.58
CA SER A 291 7.36 15.06 31.24
C SER A 291 5.90 15.44 31.51
N LEU A 292 5.00 15.19 30.56
CA LEU A 292 3.57 15.52 30.70
C LEU A 292 2.86 14.67 31.74
N THR A 293 3.21 13.40 31.85
CA THR A 293 2.64 12.49 32.85
C THR A 293 3.25 12.67 34.24
N ARG A 294 4.29 13.52 34.37
CA ARG A 294 5.15 13.64 35.57
C ARG A 294 5.71 12.30 36.06
N ASP A 295 5.73 11.33 35.16
CA ASP A 295 6.07 9.95 35.45
C ASP A 295 7.18 9.53 34.48
N LYS A 296 8.33 9.18 35.05
CA LYS A 296 9.45 8.65 34.27
C LYS A 296 9.14 7.26 33.71
N THR A 297 8.01 6.65 34.06
CA THR A 297 7.52 5.34 33.58
C THR A 297 6.67 5.39 32.32
N ALA A 298 6.71 6.47 31.52
CA ALA A 298 5.87 6.65 30.34
C ALA A 298 5.72 5.36 29.52
N SER A 299 4.48 4.85 29.47
CA SER A 299 4.14 3.64 28.76
C SER A 299 4.50 3.78 27.29
N THR A 300 5.30 2.86 26.77
CA THR A 300 5.69 2.82 25.35
C THR A 300 4.69 2.07 24.48
N LYS A 301 3.48 1.84 25.02
CA LYS A 301 2.38 1.23 24.29
C LYS A 301 2.05 2.04 23.05
N PHE A 302 1.92 1.38 21.92
CA PHE A 302 1.50 2.00 20.67
C PHE A 302 0.41 1.17 20.01
N GLY A 303 -0.38 1.81 19.15
CA GLY A 303 -1.46 1.15 18.44
C GLY A 303 -1.52 1.57 16.99
N ILE A 304 -2.03 0.68 16.16
CA ILE A 304 -2.15 0.87 14.72
C ILE A 304 -3.56 0.46 14.29
N TRP A 305 -4.34 1.40 13.75
CA TRP A 305 -5.71 1.15 13.27
C TRP A 305 -5.74 1.35 11.77
N LYS A 306 -6.19 0.34 11.03
CA LYS A 306 -6.40 0.46 9.59
C LYS A 306 -7.68 1.25 9.33
N ILE A 307 -7.54 2.33 8.58
CA ILE A 307 -8.66 3.20 8.22
C ILE A 307 -9.39 2.64 7.00
N GLN A 308 -10.71 2.82 6.98
CA GLN A 308 -11.58 2.50 5.86
C GLN A 308 -12.65 3.57 5.65
N LYS A 309 -13.21 3.61 4.45
CA LYS A 309 -14.43 4.32 4.06
C LYS A 309 -15.66 3.63 4.67
N LYS A 310 -16.79 4.35 4.80
CA LYS A 310 -18.07 3.73 5.15
C LYS A 310 -18.73 3.05 3.97
#